data_AF-A0A8J6LCY6-F1
#
_entry.id   AF-A0A8J6LCY6-F1
#
_cell.length_a   1.000
_cell.length_b   1.000
_cell.length_c   1.000
_cell.angle_alpha   90.00
_cell.angle_beta   90.00
_cell.angle_gamma   90.00
#
_symmetry.space_group_name_H-M   'P 1'
#
loop_
_entity.id
_entity.type
_entity.pdbx_description
1 polymer ?
#
loop_
_entity_poly.entity_id
_entity_poly.type
_entity_poly.pdbx_seq_one_letter_code
_entity_poly.pdbx_strand_id
1 'polypeptide(L)'
;MTKKRKFSTNLSPIKVEVKEENVLGNDYLMAKGRLKGVLKQLTEKSDSDSDSSDERHSKYDSRKRKGDTVPAPYRHTYVMKLFDRSVDLARFEEDTPLYPICRAWMQNQPRNPQSIVKRRLSSPEANDVSWNANMMSDIHRLPPPLGSVQSRVPSPLPEQLEQNKDNINLNYDECAPVPKDTLIRNHLQRWVKVKKKWIETAAKNEERYHMSTQILQTVYNK
;
A
#
# COMPACT_ATOMS: atom_id res chain seq x y z
N MET A 1 -12.80 39.78 -17.72
CA MET A 1 -13.26 39.24 -16.41
C MET A 1 -12.17 38.34 -15.83
N THR A 2 -11.47 38.79 -14.79
CA THR A 2 -10.37 38.06 -14.14
C THR A 2 -10.78 37.66 -12.73
N LYS A 3 -10.85 36.36 -12.44
CA LYS A 3 -11.30 35.83 -11.14
C LYS A 3 -10.08 35.54 -10.26
N LYS A 4 -9.76 36.43 -9.32
CA LYS A 4 -8.75 36.17 -8.27
C LYS A 4 -9.41 35.47 -7.08
N ARG A 5 -8.92 34.27 -6.70
CA ARG A 5 -9.30 33.63 -5.43
C ARG A 5 -8.43 34.17 -4.31
N LYS A 6 -9.07 34.65 -3.24
CA LYS A 6 -8.46 35.01 -1.95
C LYS A 6 -8.40 33.75 -1.08
N PHE A 7 -7.25 33.47 -0.47
CA PHE A 7 -7.14 32.49 0.60
C PHE A 7 -7.50 33.17 1.92
N SER A 8 -8.47 32.62 2.65
CA SER A 8 -8.87 33.07 3.98
C SER A 8 -8.15 32.23 5.03
N THR A 9 -7.29 32.87 5.81
CA THR A 9 -6.62 32.28 6.97
C THR A 9 -7.49 32.53 8.19
N ASN A 10 -8.08 31.50 8.78
CA ASN A 10 -8.75 31.60 10.08
C ASN A 10 -8.07 30.63 11.06
N LEU A 11 -7.21 31.18 11.92
CA LEU A 11 -6.71 30.53 13.13
C LEU A 11 -7.55 31.06 14.30
N SER A 12 -8.18 30.16 15.06
CA SER A 12 -8.69 30.47 16.39
C SER A 12 -8.01 29.55 17.41
N PRO A 13 -7.62 30.06 18.59
CA PRO A 13 -6.90 29.28 19.59
C PRO A 13 -7.85 28.35 20.35
N ILE A 14 -7.54 27.05 20.36
CA ILE A 14 -8.24 26.04 21.15
C ILE A 14 -7.79 26.14 22.61
N LYS A 15 -8.75 26.39 23.49
CA LYS A 15 -8.64 26.40 24.94
C LYS A 15 -8.56 24.94 25.42
N VAL A 16 -7.45 24.54 26.04
CA VAL A 16 -7.28 23.20 26.61
C VAL A 16 -7.85 23.20 28.02
N GLU A 17 -8.91 22.42 28.23
CA GLU A 17 -9.46 22.10 29.54
C GLU A 17 -9.00 20.68 29.89
N VAL A 18 -8.16 20.55 30.92
CA VAL A 18 -7.65 19.26 31.39
C VAL A 18 -8.73 18.60 32.24
N LYS A 19 -9.41 17.61 31.66
CA LYS A 19 -10.30 16.70 32.39
C LYS A 19 -9.46 15.54 32.92
N GLU A 20 -9.16 15.57 34.21
CA GLU A 20 -8.54 14.44 34.91
C GLU A 20 -9.49 13.24 34.86
N GLU A 21 -9.15 12.24 34.05
CA GLU A 21 -9.90 10.99 33.94
C GLU A 21 -9.22 9.90 34.79
N ASN A 22 -10.03 9.29 35.65
CA ASN A 22 -9.77 8.29 36.68
C ASN A 22 -9.17 6.95 36.14
N VAL A 23 -7.94 6.96 35.61
CA VAL A 23 -7.28 5.74 35.09
C VAL A 23 -6.46 4.98 36.16
N LEU A 24 -6.19 5.59 37.32
CA LEU A 24 -5.30 5.02 38.35
C LEU A 24 -5.87 3.82 39.12
N GLY A 25 -7.18 3.54 39.02
CA GLY A 25 -7.82 2.47 39.81
C GLY A 25 -7.41 1.06 39.41
N ASN A 26 -7.13 0.82 38.12
CA ASN A 26 -6.97 -0.54 37.59
C ASN A 26 -5.52 -1.04 37.67
N ASP A 27 -4.55 -0.16 37.39
CA ASP A 27 -3.12 -0.48 37.51
C ASP A 27 -2.72 -0.64 38.97
N TYR A 28 -3.29 0.17 39.87
CA TYR A 28 -3.10 0.02 41.31
C TYR A 28 -3.62 -1.34 41.81
N LEU A 29 -4.83 -1.76 41.40
CA LEU A 29 -5.38 -3.06 41.78
C LEU A 29 -4.52 -4.22 41.27
N MET A 30 -4.02 -4.11 40.03
CA MET A 30 -3.15 -5.13 39.44
C MET A 30 -1.79 -5.19 40.13
N ALA A 31 -1.18 -4.04 40.42
CA ALA A 31 0.07 -3.93 41.16
C ALA A 31 -0.08 -4.46 42.60
N LYS A 32 -1.16 -4.10 43.29
CA LYS A 32 -1.50 -4.61 44.63
C LYS A 32 -1.72 -6.12 44.63
N GLY A 33 -2.40 -6.66 43.61
CA GLY A 33 -2.61 -8.10 43.46
C GLY A 33 -1.30 -8.86 43.26
N ARG A 34 -0.41 -8.35 42.39
CA ARG A 34 0.94 -8.92 42.17
C ARG A 34 1.79 -8.87 43.43
N LEU A 35 1.82 -7.71 44.10
CA LEU A 35 2.58 -7.54 45.34
C LEU A 35 2.07 -8.46 46.44
N LYS A 36 0.75 -8.59 46.61
CA LYS A 36 0.15 -9.51 47.58
C LYS A 36 0.52 -10.97 47.29
N GLY A 37 0.58 -11.36 46.01
CA GLY A 37 1.02 -12.68 45.59
C GLY A 37 2.49 -12.95 45.94
N VAL A 38 3.38 -12.00 45.64
CA VAL A 38 4.82 -12.10 45.96
C VAL A 38 5.05 -12.14 47.47
N LEU A 39 4.37 -11.29 48.23
CA LEU A 39 4.49 -11.25 49.69
C LEU A 39 4.01 -12.57 50.32
N LYS A 40 2.88 -13.12 49.84
CA LYS A 40 2.40 -14.43 50.28
C LYS A 40 3.42 -15.54 50.02
N GLN A 41 4.07 -15.53 48.86
CA GLN A 41 5.07 -16.53 48.50
C GLN A 41 6.36 -16.39 49.32
N LEU A 42 6.69 -15.18 49.78
CA LEU A 42 7.79 -14.93 50.71
C LEU A 42 7.43 -15.37 52.14
N THR A 43 6.20 -15.11 52.61
CA THR A 43 5.71 -15.59 53.90
C THR A 43 5.61 -17.12 53.95
N GLU A 44 5.08 -17.77 52.90
CA GLU A 44 5.07 -19.25 52.83
C GLU A 44 6.49 -19.84 52.78
N LYS A 45 7.49 -19.07 52.32
CA LYS A 45 8.91 -19.47 52.40
C LYS A 45 9.56 -19.17 53.75
N SER A 46 9.09 -18.19 54.52
CA SER A 46 9.62 -17.85 55.84
C SER A 46 9.04 -18.72 56.96
N ASP A 47 7.87 -19.30 56.75
CA ASP A 47 7.13 -20.04 57.78
C ASP A 47 7.29 -21.57 57.67
N SER A 48 8.29 -22.04 56.89
CA SER A 48 8.64 -23.47 56.84
C SER A 48 9.63 -23.91 57.94
N ASP A 49 9.70 -23.16 59.04
CA ASP A 49 10.37 -23.51 60.30
C ASP A 49 9.51 -23.08 61.51
N SER A 50 8.29 -23.63 61.67
CA SER A 50 7.65 -23.88 62.98
C SER A 50 6.28 -24.55 62.86
N ASP A 51 6.11 -25.59 63.68
CA ASP A 51 4.94 -26.46 63.86
C ASP A 51 3.77 -25.73 64.55
N SER A 52 2.54 -25.84 64.02
CA SER A 52 1.30 -25.75 64.81
C SER A 52 0.07 -26.15 63.98
N SER A 53 -0.70 -27.10 64.53
CA SER A 53 -2.00 -27.58 64.03
C SER A 53 -3.08 -26.49 64.04
N ASP A 54 -3.98 -26.45 63.04
CA ASP A 54 -5.44 -26.54 63.27
C ASP A 54 -6.28 -26.64 61.98
N GLU A 55 -7.44 -27.27 62.15
CA GLU A 55 -8.48 -27.62 61.19
C GLU A 55 -9.18 -26.42 60.49
N ARG A 56 -9.71 -26.67 59.26
CA ARG A 56 -11.10 -26.39 58.77
C ARG A 56 -11.24 -25.85 57.34
N HIS A 57 -11.97 -26.66 56.56
CA HIS A 57 -13.07 -26.37 55.62
C HIS A 57 -13.00 -25.25 54.56
N SER A 58 -13.30 -25.69 53.33
CA SER A 58 -14.42 -25.24 52.47
C SER A 58 -14.03 -24.73 51.07
N LYS A 59 -14.33 -25.59 50.08
CA LYS A 59 -14.98 -25.31 48.79
C LYS A 59 -15.17 -23.82 48.44
N TYR A 60 -14.64 -23.39 47.29
CA TYR A 60 -15.47 -22.75 46.25
C TYR A 60 -14.90 -22.95 44.84
N ASP A 61 -15.84 -23.30 43.97
CA ASP A 61 -15.86 -23.52 42.53
C ASP A 61 -15.03 -22.53 41.68
N SER A 62 -14.35 -23.05 40.65
CA SER A 62 -14.00 -22.31 39.44
C SER A 62 -13.47 -23.27 38.37
N ARG A 63 -14.37 -24.06 37.79
CA ARG A 63 -14.17 -24.65 36.46
C ARG A 63 -13.99 -23.52 35.43
N LYS A 64 -12.74 -23.18 35.08
CA LYS A 64 -12.44 -22.33 33.93
C LYS A 64 -11.40 -22.99 33.03
N ARG A 65 -11.94 -23.59 31.97
CA ARG A 65 -11.33 -24.08 30.72
C ARG A 65 -9.84 -23.74 30.58
N LYS A 66 -9.02 -24.79 30.70
CA LYS A 66 -7.61 -24.83 30.31
C LYS A 66 -7.56 -24.67 28.78
N GLY A 67 -7.47 -23.42 28.31
CA GLY A 67 -7.04 -23.15 26.95
C GLY A 67 -5.54 -23.41 26.91
N ASP A 68 -5.10 -24.33 26.05
CA ASP A 68 -3.70 -24.54 25.74
C ASP A 68 -3.09 -23.23 25.21
N THR A 69 -2.54 -22.44 26.12
CA THR A 69 -1.57 -21.41 25.77
C THR A 69 -0.27 -22.12 25.48
N VAL A 70 -0.15 -22.64 24.25
CA VAL A 70 1.15 -23.00 23.68
C VAL A 70 2.06 -21.80 23.90
N PRO A 71 3.25 -21.95 24.52
CA PRO A 71 4.17 -20.84 24.68
C PRO A 71 4.49 -20.33 23.27
N ALA A 72 4.08 -19.11 22.96
CA ALA A 72 4.49 -18.48 21.70
C ALA A 72 6.03 -18.56 21.65
N PRO A 73 6.62 -19.11 20.57
CA PRO A 73 8.07 -19.21 20.48
C PRO A 73 8.63 -17.83 20.72
N TYR A 74 9.64 -17.74 21.60
CA TYR A 74 10.31 -16.50 21.93
C TYR A 74 10.83 -15.86 20.64
N ARG A 75 10.10 -14.89 20.10
CA ARG A 75 10.51 -14.13 18.92
C ARG A 75 11.35 -12.97 19.43
N HIS A 76 12.60 -12.89 18.99
CA HIS A 76 13.40 -11.69 19.17
C HIS A 76 12.62 -10.50 18.62
N THR A 77 12.44 -9.44 19.40
CA THR A 77 11.75 -8.23 18.95
C THR A 77 12.77 -7.23 18.43
N TYR A 78 12.60 -6.76 17.19
CA TYR A 78 13.48 -5.77 16.57
C TYR A 78 12.68 -4.50 16.33
N VAL A 79 12.61 -3.62 17.32
CA VAL A 79 11.75 -2.43 17.26
C VAL A 79 12.52 -1.21 16.75
N MET A 80 12.08 -0.66 15.63
CA MET A 80 12.54 0.63 15.11
C MET A 80 11.56 1.73 15.51
N LYS A 81 12.06 2.83 16.09
CA LYS A 81 11.26 3.99 16.51
C LYS A 81 11.66 5.23 15.71
N LEU A 82 10.68 5.88 15.09
CA LEU A 82 10.85 7.13 14.34
C LEU A 82 9.60 8.00 14.53
N PHE A 83 9.78 9.26 14.99
CA PHE A 83 8.73 10.26 15.22
C PHE A 83 7.46 9.72 15.91
N ASP A 84 7.51 9.51 17.23
CA ASP A 84 6.41 9.00 18.10
C ASP A 84 5.71 7.70 17.62
N ARG A 85 6.30 7.00 16.65
CA ARG A 85 5.79 5.75 16.10
C ARG A 85 6.86 4.66 16.17
N SER A 86 6.41 3.42 16.36
CA SER A 86 7.29 2.25 16.43
C SER A 86 6.80 1.15 15.49
N VAL A 87 7.73 0.48 14.82
CA VAL A 87 7.46 -0.72 14.01
C VAL A 87 8.38 -1.84 14.47
N ASP A 88 7.81 -3.03 14.67
CA ASP A 88 8.54 -4.24 15.06
C ASP A 88 8.90 -5.04 13.81
N LEU A 89 10.17 -5.00 13.43
CA LEU A 89 10.73 -5.61 12.23
C LEU A 89 10.74 -7.14 12.30
N ALA A 90 10.76 -7.71 13.51
CA ALA A 90 10.73 -9.17 13.70
C ALA A 90 9.42 -9.85 13.25
N ARG A 91 8.42 -9.03 12.92
CA ARG A 91 7.14 -9.49 12.36
C ARG A 91 7.21 -9.74 10.86
N PHE A 92 8.28 -9.30 10.20
CA PHE A 92 8.47 -9.42 8.76
C PHE A 92 9.60 -10.42 8.45
N GLU A 93 9.43 -11.16 7.36
CA GLU A 93 10.49 -12.01 6.80
C GLU A 93 11.55 -11.10 6.12
N GLU A 94 12.80 -11.56 6.01
CA GLU A 94 13.89 -10.78 5.40
C GLU A 94 13.63 -10.46 3.91
N ASP A 95 12.81 -11.27 3.23
CA ASP A 95 12.36 -11.05 1.84
C ASP A 95 11.12 -10.13 1.73
N THR A 96 10.61 -9.60 2.85
CA THR A 96 9.44 -8.73 2.84
C THR A 96 9.79 -7.40 2.16
N PRO A 97 9.04 -6.97 1.12
CA PRO A 97 9.27 -5.68 0.49
C PRO A 97 9.03 -4.52 1.47
N LEU A 98 9.68 -3.38 1.21
CA LEU A 98 9.63 -2.21 2.10
C LEU A 98 8.20 -1.66 2.33
N TYR A 99 7.31 -1.80 1.34
CA TYR A 99 5.98 -1.19 1.39
C TYR A 99 5.11 -1.69 2.56
N PRO A 100 4.93 -3.02 2.80
CA PRO A 100 4.30 -3.55 4.00
C PRO A 100 4.85 -3.00 5.33
N ILE A 101 6.17 -2.84 5.42
CA ILE A 101 6.86 -2.34 6.61
C ILE A 101 6.48 -0.87 6.84
N CYS A 102 6.55 -0.04 5.79
CA CYS A 102 6.14 1.37 5.85
C CYS A 102 4.65 1.52 6.20
N ARG A 103 3.78 0.65 5.68
CA ARG A 103 2.35 0.64 6.01
C ARG A 103 2.10 0.33 7.49
N ALA A 104 2.80 -0.66 8.04
CA ALA A 104 2.70 -1.00 9.46
C ALA A 104 3.20 0.14 10.36
N TRP A 105 4.29 0.81 9.97
CA TRP A 105 4.80 1.99 10.67
C TRP A 105 3.79 3.15 10.69
N MET A 106 3.17 3.46 9.55
CA MET A 106 2.14 4.51 9.47
C MET A 106 0.89 4.19 10.29
N GLN A 107 0.54 2.91 10.44
CA GLN A 107 -0.62 2.49 11.24
C GLN A 107 -0.40 2.66 12.75
N ASN A 108 0.85 2.57 13.22
CA ASN A 108 1.24 2.73 14.63
C ASN A 108 0.35 1.95 15.61
N GLN A 109 0.16 0.66 15.35
CA GLN A 109 -0.66 -0.24 16.18
C GLN A 109 0.23 -1.22 16.97
N PRO A 110 0.87 -0.79 18.08
CA PRO A 110 1.78 -1.66 18.83
C PRO A 110 1.05 -2.85 19.47
N ARG A 111 -0.21 -2.65 19.88
CA ARG A 111 -1.07 -3.64 20.56
C ARG A 111 -1.85 -4.56 19.62
N ASN A 112 -1.86 -4.28 18.32
CA ASN A 112 -2.54 -5.10 17.33
C ASN A 112 -1.49 -5.79 16.46
N PRO A 113 -1.23 -7.09 16.64
CA PRO A 113 -0.49 -7.88 15.67
C PRO A 113 -1.38 -8.05 14.43
N GLN A 114 -1.49 -6.99 13.62
CA GLN A 114 -2.19 -7.03 12.34
C GLN A 114 -1.61 -8.18 11.51
N SER A 115 -2.51 -8.90 10.86
CA SER A 115 -2.21 -10.04 10.00
C SER A 115 -1.11 -9.66 9.02
N ILE A 116 0.02 -10.39 9.08
CA ILE A 116 1.00 -10.45 8.00
C ILE A 116 0.19 -10.48 6.71
N VAL A 117 0.42 -9.51 5.82
CA VAL A 117 -0.24 -9.48 4.51
C VAL A 117 0.09 -10.81 3.87
N LYS A 118 -0.85 -11.75 3.93
CA LYS A 118 -0.67 -13.08 3.34
C LYS A 118 -0.29 -12.82 1.90
N ARG A 119 0.90 -13.29 1.51
CA ARG A 119 1.38 -13.26 0.13
C ARG A 119 0.18 -13.64 -0.73
N ARG A 120 -0.27 -12.72 -1.61
CA ARG A 120 -1.39 -13.03 -2.51
C ARG A 120 -1.00 -14.33 -3.21
N LEU A 121 -1.74 -15.40 -2.96
CA LEU A 121 -1.61 -16.62 -3.74
C LEU A 121 -1.73 -16.18 -5.20
N SER A 122 -0.77 -16.60 -6.01
CA SER A 122 -0.69 -16.29 -7.43
C SER A 122 -2.08 -16.42 -8.06
N SER A 123 -2.44 -15.44 -8.90
CA SER A 123 -3.70 -15.45 -9.66
C SER A 123 -3.92 -16.84 -10.27
N PRO A 124 -5.15 -17.40 -10.24
CA PRO A 124 -5.44 -18.70 -10.84
C PRO A 124 -4.88 -18.78 -12.26
N GLU A 125 -4.25 -19.91 -12.59
CA GLU A 125 -3.70 -20.17 -13.92
C GLU A 125 -4.75 -19.93 -15.00
N ALA A 126 -4.33 -19.30 -16.09
CA ALA A 126 -5.22 -19.06 -17.23
C ALA A 126 -5.51 -20.41 -17.88
N ASN A 127 -6.76 -20.87 -17.77
CA ASN A 127 -7.25 -22.03 -18.52
C ASN A 127 -7.03 -21.76 -20.02
N ASP A 128 -6.36 -22.68 -20.73
CA ASP A 128 -6.12 -22.61 -22.19
C ASP A 128 -7.44 -22.79 -22.94
N VAL A 129 -8.29 -21.77 -22.92
CA VAL A 129 -9.51 -21.75 -23.71
C VAL A 129 -9.12 -21.50 -25.17
N SER A 130 -9.39 -22.48 -26.03
CA SER A 130 -9.26 -22.33 -27.48
C SER A 130 -10.29 -21.31 -27.97
N TRP A 131 -9.83 -20.11 -28.33
CA TRP A 131 -10.65 -19.02 -28.83
C TRP A 131 -11.11 -19.26 -30.28
N ASN A 132 -11.84 -20.35 -30.50
CA ASN A 132 -12.45 -20.64 -31.78
C ASN A 132 -13.79 -19.90 -31.91
N ALA A 133 -13.94 -19.14 -33.00
CA ALA A 133 -15.11 -18.31 -33.30
C ALA A 133 -16.43 -19.07 -33.46
N ASN A 134 -16.45 -20.41 -33.30
CA ASN A 134 -17.67 -21.22 -33.44
C ASN A 134 -18.39 -21.49 -32.10
N MET A 135 -17.79 -21.12 -30.96
CA MET A 135 -18.38 -21.26 -29.60
C MET A 135 -18.88 -19.92 -29.03
N MET A 136 -19.51 -19.09 -29.86
CA MET A 136 -19.91 -17.71 -29.50
C MET A 136 -21.17 -17.61 -28.63
N SER A 137 -21.71 -18.72 -28.15
CA SER A 137 -22.96 -18.74 -27.37
C SER A 137 -22.76 -18.49 -25.89
N ASP A 138 -21.54 -18.64 -25.34
CA ASP A 138 -21.31 -18.40 -23.90
C ASP A 138 -19.89 -17.88 -23.61
N ILE A 139 -19.65 -16.60 -23.92
CA ILE A 139 -18.36 -15.93 -23.73
C ILE A 139 -18.38 -15.15 -22.41
N HIS A 140 -17.88 -15.75 -21.33
CA HIS A 140 -17.76 -15.07 -20.02
C HIS A 140 -16.49 -14.23 -19.85
N ARG A 141 -15.54 -14.34 -20.78
CA ARG A 141 -14.25 -13.62 -20.74
C ARG A 141 -13.75 -13.36 -22.16
N LEU A 142 -13.02 -12.28 -22.37
CA LEU A 142 -12.35 -11.98 -23.64
C LEU A 142 -10.94 -12.59 -23.71
N PRO A 143 -10.41 -12.85 -24.93
CA PRO A 143 -9.07 -13.37 -25.09
C PRO A 143 -8.02 -12.41 -24.51
N PRO A 144 -6.91 -12.96 -23.97
CA PRO A 144 -5.78 -12.13 -23.61
C PRO A 144 -5.20 -11.45 -24.86
N PRO A 145 -4.61 -10.25 -24.72
CA PRO A 145 -3.95 -9.59 -25.85
C PRO A 145 -2.84 -10.46 -26.42
N LEU A 146 -2.69 -10.42 -27.74
CA LEU A 146 -1.61 -11.12 -28.41
C LEU A 146 -0.27 -10.41 -28.19
N GLY A 147 0.74 -11.18 -27.83
CA GLY A 147 2.12 -10.71 -27.64
C GLY A 147 2.38 -9.99 -26.32
N SER A 148 3.60 -9.46 -26.18
CA SER A 148 4.04 -8.75 -24.97
C SER A 148 3.42 -7.36 -24.84
N VAL A 149 3.53 -6.77 -23.64
CA VAL A 149 3.06 -5.41 -23.35
C VAL A 149 3.86 -4.40 -24.18
N GLN A 150 3.24 -3.82 -25.20
CA GLN A 150 3.80 -2.73 -25.98
C GLN A 150 3.51 -1.38 -25.33
N SER A 151 4.46 -0.45 -25.43
CA SER A 151 4.27 0.94 -24.99
C SER A 151 3.18 1.62 -25.80
N ARG A 152 2.26 2.31 -25.11
CA ARG A 152 1.23 3.14 -25.76
C ARG A 152 1.79 4.44 -26.33
N VAL A 153 2.98 4.83 -25.88
CA VAL A 153 3.62 6.08 -26.30
C VAL A 153 4.47 5.79 -27.54
N PRO A 154 4.24 6.51 -28.66
CA PRO A 154 5.05 6.36 -29.85
C PRO A 154 6.52 6.72 -29.60
N SER A 155 7.42 6.08 -30.35
CA SER A 155 8.83 6.48 -30.38
C SER A 155 8.97 7.93 -30.89
N PRO A 156 9.99 8.68 -30.43
CA PRO A 156 10.26 10.02 -30.94
C PRO A 156 10.45 10.04 -32.47
N LEU A 157 10.05 11.13 -33.12
CA LEU A 157 10.36 11.35 -34.54
C LEU A 157 11.88 11.60 -34.73
N PRO A 158 12.46 11.32 -35.91
CA PRO A 158 13.88 11.59 -36.19
C PRO A 158 14.27 13.04 -35.88
N GLU A 159 13.45 13.99 -36.31
CA GLU A 159 13.61 15.43 -36.02
C GLU A 159 13.69 15.74 -34.52
N GLN A 160 13.09 14.91 -33.65
CA GLN A 160 13.14 15.10 -32.20
C GLN A 160 14.40 14.50 -31.57
N LEU A 161 14.98 13.49 -32.21
CA LEU A 161 16.25 12.90 -31.76
C LEU A 161 17.43 13.79 -32.13
N GLU A 162 17.32 14.50 -33.26
CA GLU A 162 18.33 15.46 -33.73
C GLU A 162 18.32 16.77 -32.94
N GLN A 163 17.23 17.07 -32.22
CA GLN A 163 17.13 18.28 -31.39
C GLN A 163 17.93 18.12 -30.09
N ASN A 164 19.13 18.72 -30.04
CA ASN A 164 19.88 18.94 -28.81
C ASN A 164 19.64 20.38 -28.29
N LYS A 165 19.47 20.52 -26.97
CA LYS A 165 19.42 21.80 -26.25
C LYS A 165 20.68 22.64 -26.47
N ASP A 166 21.81 21.98 -26.68
CA ASP A 166 23.12 22.62 -26.89
C ASP A 166 23.25 23.27 -28.28
N ASN A 167 22.35 22.94 -29.21
CA ASN A 167 22.36 23.46 -30.59
C ASN A 167 21.46 24.69 -30.78
N ILE A 168 20.97 25.31 -29.71
CA ILE A 168 20.11 26.49 -29.78
C ILE A 168 21.01 27.73 -29.78
N ASN A 169 21.18 28.36 -30.94
CA ASN A 169 21.88 29.64 -31.02
C ASN A 169 21.02 30.75 -30.39
N LEU A 170 21.45 31.27 -29.24
CA LEU A 170 20.82 32.39 -28.53
C LEU A 170 21.47 33.74 -28.88
N ASN A 171 22.51 33.74 -29.72
CA ASN A 171 23.18 34.94 -30.17
C ASN A 171 22.41 35.56 -31.35
N TYR A 172 21.50 36.47 -31.02
CA TYR A 172 20.66 37.18 -31.98
C TYR A 172 21.42 38.24 -32.81
N ASP A 173 22.65 38.58 -32.42
CA ASP A 173 23.49 39.56 -33.12
C ASP A 173 24.19 38.93 -34.35
N GLU A 174 24.60 37.67 -34.24
CA GLU A 174 25.24 36.92 -35.34
C GLU A 174 24.24 36.28 -36.29
N CYS A 175 23.04 35.94 -35.79
CA CYS A 175 22.01 35.28 -36.57
C CYS A 175 20.64 35.87 -36.25
N ALA A 176 20.04 36.54 -37.24
CA ALA A 176 18.69 37.08 -37.09
C ALA A 176 17.69 35.94 -36.76
N PRO A 177 16.77 36.16 -35.81
CA PRO A 177 15.82 35.12 -35.41
C PRO A 177 14.95 34.70 -36.60
N VAL A 178 14.65 33.40 -36.66
CA VAL A 178 13.73 32.86 -37.67
C VAL A 178 12.39 33.61 -37.57
N PRO A 179 11.85 34.13 -38.70
CA PRO A 179 10.61 34.88 -38.67
C PRO A 179 9.46 34.01 -38.16
N LYS A 180 8.57 34.64 -37.39
CA LYS A 180 7.43 33.99 -36.71
C LYS A 180 6.62 33.09 -37.65
N ASP A 181 6.29 33.56 -38.85
CA ASP A 181 5.43 32.82 -39.77
C ASP A 181 6.08 31.53 -40.26
N THR A 182 7.41 31.54 -40.44
CA THR A 182 8.17 30.35 -40.81
C THR A 182 8.23 29.36 -39.66
N LEU A 183 8.43 29.84 -38.44
CA LEU A 183 8.42 29.00 -37.25
C LEU A 183 7.05 28.31 -37.04
N ILE A 184 5.96 29.06 -37.20
CA ILE A 184 4.59 28.53 -37.09
C ILE A 184 4.33 27.45 -38.15
N ARG A 185 4.72 27.69 -39.41
CA ARG A 185 4.55 26.71 -40.51
C ARG A 185 5.30 25.41 -40.21
N ASN A 186 6.56 25.50 -39.77
CA ASN A 186 7.36 24.34 -39.42
C ASN A 186 6.75 23.54 -38.25
N HIS A 187 6.31 24.23 -37.20
CA HIS A 187 5.66 23.58 -36.07
C HIS A 187 4.34 22.92 -36.44
N LEU A 188 3.53 23.55 -37.28
CA LEU A 188 2.27 22.97 -37.75
C LEU A 188 2.52 21.66 -38.49
N GLN A 189 3.46 21.65 -39.44
CA GLN A 189 3.86 20.45 -40.17
C GLN A 189 4.35 19.34 -39.24
N ARG A 190 5.20 19.70 -38.27
CA ARG A 190 5.68 18.76 -37.24
C ARG A 190 4.52 18.18 -36.42
N TRP A 191 3.59 19.01 -35.95
CA TRP A 191 2.45 18.54 -35.15
C TRP A 191 1.53 17.60 -35.92
N VAL A 192 1.37 17.82 -37.23
CA VAL A 192 0.66 16.88 -38.10
C VAL A 192 1.37 15.52 -38.14
N LYS A 193 2.69 15.50 -38.31
CA LYS A 193 3.49 14.26 -38.27
C LYS A 193 3.37 13.55 -36.91
N VAL A 194 3.48 14.30 -35.81
CA VAL A 194 3.31 13.77 -34.45
C VAL A 194 1.93 13.14 -34.31
N LYS A 195 0.85 13.86 -34.64
CA LYS A 195 -0.51 13.34 -34.57
C LYS A 195 -0.67 12.05 -35.39
N LYS A 196 -0.15 12.02 -36.62
CA LYS A 196 -0.18 10.82 -37.47
C LYS A 196 0.51 9.63 -36.80
N LYS A 197 1.71 9.84 -36.23
CA LYS A 197 2.46 8.80 -35.52
C LYS A 197 1.73 8.24 -34.30
N TRP A 198 1.04 9.11 -33.56
CA TRP A 198 0.21 8.71 -32.42
C TRP A 198 -0.98 7.84 -32.86
N ILE A 199 -1.67 8.23 -33.95
CA ILE A 199 -2.78 7.43 -34.50
C ILE A 199 -2.29 6.06 -34.97
N GLU A 200 -1.18 6.00 -35.71
CA GLU A 200 -0.60 4.73 -36.17
C GLU A 200 -0.20 3.82 -35.01
N THR A 201 0.41 4.39 -33.97
CA THR A 201 0.83 3.62 -32.80
C THR A 201 -0.37 3.13 -31.99
N ALA A 202 -1.42 3.94 -31.88
CA ALA A 202 -2.68 3.53 -31.25
C ALA A 202 -3.33 2.36 -32.03
N ALA A 203 -3.43 2.46 -33.36
CA ALA A 203 -3.96 1.40 -34.21
C ALA A 203 -3.16 0.09 -34.07
N LYS A 204 -1.83 0.16 -34.11
CA LYS A 204 -0.95 -1.00 -33.88
C LYS A 204 -1.12 -1.60 -32.48
N ASN A 205 -1.34 -0.76 -31.48
CA ASN A 205 -1.59 -1.21 -30.12
C ASN A 205 -2.95 -1.91 -29.98
N GLU A 206 -3.96 -1.45 -30.72
CA GLU A 206 -5.31 -2.04 -30.80
C GLU A 206 -5.33 -3.38 -31.56
N GLU A 207 -4.49 -3.55 -32.58
CA GLU A 207 -4.34 -4.80 -33.35
C GLU A 207 -4.09 -6.03 -32.46
N ARG A 208 -3.45 -5.83 -31.29
CA ARG A 208 -3.23 -6.88 -30.28
C ARG A 208 -4.53 -7.47 -29.73
N TYR A 209 -5.61 -6.73 -29.81
CA TYR A 209 -6.95 -7.12 -29.35
C TYR A 209 -7.87 -7.51 -30.51
N HIS A 210 -7.36 -7.73 -31.72
CA HIS A 210 -8.22 -7.97 -32.89
C HIS A 210 -9.21 -9.14 -32.67
N MET A 211 -8.79 -10.23 -32.03
CA MET A 211 -9.67 -11.36 -31.70
C MET A 211 -10.81 -10.93 -30.78
N SER A 212 -10.49 -10.14 -29.74
CA SER A 212 -11.49 -9.58 -28.83
C SER A 212 -12.45 -8.63 -29.58
N THR A 213 -11.92 -7.80 -30.48
CA THR A 213 -12.72 -6.89 -31.30
C THR A 213 -13.66 -7.65 -32.24
N GLN A 214 -13.21 -8.74 -32.88
CA GLN A 214 -14.05 -9.60 -33.72
C GLN A 214 -15.17 -10.27 -32.90
N ILE A 215 -14.84 -10.78 -31.72
CA ILE A 215 -15.84 -11.33 -30.79
C ILE A 215 -16.88 -10.27 -30.40
N LEU A 216 -16.45 -9.06 -30.07
CA LEU A 216 -17.37 -7.99 -29.71
C LEU A 216 -18.25 -7.56 -30.89
N GLN A 217 -17.69 -7.46 -32.10
CA GLN A 217 -18.44 -7.13 -33.31
C GLN A 217 -19.51 -8.18 -33.64
N THR A 218 -19.17 -9.46 -33.50
CA THR A 218 -20.11 -10.57 -33.76
C THR A 218 -21.19 -10.70 -32.70
N VAL A 219 -20.91 -10.36 -31.43
CA VAL A 219 -21.93 -10.28 -30.38
C VAL A 219 -22.85 -9.07 -30.58
N TYR A 220 -22.30 -7.91 -30.98
CA TYR A 220 -23.09 -6.68 -31.15
C TYR A 220 -23.91 -6.64 -32.44
N ASN A 221 -23.41 -7.25 -33.52
CA ASN A 221 -24.08 -7.28 -34.83
C ASN A 221 -25.00 -8.50 -35.01
N LYS A 222 -25.23 -9.29 -33.95
CA LYS A 222 -26.28 -10.32 -33.91
C LYS A 222 -27.62 -9.69 -33.60
#